data_AF-A0A8D5FIZ2-F1
#
_entry.id   AF-A0A8D5FIZ2-F1
#
_cell.length_a   1.000
_cell.length_b   1.000
_cell.length_c   1.000
_cell.angle_alpha   90.00
_cell.angle_beta   90.00
_cell.angle_gamma   90.00
#
_symmetry.space_group_name_H-M   'P 1'
#
loop_
_entity.id
_entity.type
_entity.pdbx_description
1 polymer ?
#
loop_
_entity_poly.entity_id
_entity_poly.type
_entity_poly.pdbx_seq_one_letter_code
_entity_poly.pdbx_strand_id
1 'polypeptide(L)'
;MALQTHGEPEGMYVHQMAHILYMAALGYLYWDTQRSAFSNRGWTYLRIFCVLTIFWNLLALIGHESTQYLHPKDFTIVDGYLFSKVNRPLTLIKAAYYTAKLDHLLTVPAMFFLYIALRSFYRASLDEDGD
;
A
#
# COMPACT_ATOMS: atom_id res chain seq x y z
N MET A 1 10.25 -3.35 -1.03
CA MET A 1 10.03 -1.95 -0.59
C MET A 1 9.35 -1.22 -1.74
N ALA A 2 8.29 -0.45 -1.49
CA ALA A 2 7.61 0.30 -2.55
C ALA A 2 8.46 1.44 -3.15
N LEU A 3 9.50 1.87 -2.44
CA LEU A 3 10.48 2.89 -2.81
C LEU A 3 11.77 2.27 -3.36
N GLN A 4 11.68 1.49 -4.44
CA GLN A 4 12.86 0.98 -5.13
C GLN A 4 13.10 1.79 -6.41
N THR A 5 14.27 2.39 -6.53
CA THR A 5 14.67 3.11 -7.76
C THR A 5 15.14 2.09 -8.79
N HIS A 6 14.30 1.78 -9.77
CA HIS A 6 14.72 1.09 -10.99
C HIS A 6 15.28 2.14 -11.97
N GLY A 7 16.38 1.82 -12.65
CA GLY A 7 17.23 2.79 -13.36
C GLY A 7 16.53 3.56 -14.49
N GLU A 8 17.01 4.79 -14.75
CA GLU A 8 16.55 5.78 -15.74
C GLU A 8 15.01 6.03 -15.77
N PRO A 9 14.51 7.21 -16.19
CA PRO A 9 13.24 7.77 -15.67
C PRO A 9 11.98 6.95 -15.99
N GLU A 10 12.04 6.08 -17.01
CA GLU A 10 10.93 5.22 -17.44
C GLU A 10 10.44 4.26 -16.34
N GLY A 11 11.37 3.69 -15.56
CA GLY A 11 11.02 2.73 -14.51
C GLY A 11 10.13 3.34 -13.43
N MET A 12 10.36 4.61 -13.09
CA MET A 12 9.58 5.35 -12.11
C MET A 12 8.16 5.65 -12.61
N TYR A 13 8.02 6.10 -13.86
CA TYR A 13 6.69 6.36 -14.44
C TYR A 13 5.84 5.10 -14.53
N VAL A 14 6.43 3.99 -14.99
CA VAL A 14 5.73 2.70 -15.08
C VAL A 14 5.32 2.21 -13.69
N HIS A 15 6.20 2.35 -12.69
CA HIS A 15 5.91 1.97 -11.31
C HIS A 15 4.78 2.82 -10.68
N GLN A 16 4.79 4.14 -10.88
CA GLN A 16 3.70 5.01 -10.43
C GLN A 16 2.38 4.68 -11.14
N MET A 17 2.42 4.40 -12.44
CA MET A 17 1.24 3.98 -13.20
C MET A 17 0.69 2.63 -12.72
N ALA A 18 1.55 1.70 -12.30
CA ALA A 18 1.13 0.45 -11.69
C ALA A 18 0.36 0.68 -10.38
N HIS A 19 0.79 1.62 -9.52
CA HIS A 19 0.03 1.99 -8.32
C HIS A 19 -1.36 2.55 -8.65
N ILE A 20 -1.48 3.41 -9.68
CA ILE A 20 -2.76 3.96 -10.13
C ILE A 20 -3.69 2.86 -10.64
N LEU A 21 -3.19 2.01 -11.53
CA LEU A 21 -3.96 0.89 -12.07
C LEU A 21 -4.40 -0.07 -10.97
N TYR A 22 -3.53 -0.34 -10.00
CA TYR A 22 -3.87 -1.22 -8.89
C TYR A 22 -4.95 -0.61 -7.98
N MET A 23 -4.89 0.68 -7.67
CA MET A 23 -5.96 1.38 -6.95
C MET A 23 -7.29 1.32 -7.71
N ALA A 24 -7.27 1.52 -9.03
CA ALA A 24 -8.47 1.43 -9.85
C ALA A 24 -9.09 0.03 -9.81
N ALA A 25 -8.26 -1.01 -9.93
CA ALA A 25 -8.71 -2.40 -9.83
C ALA A 25 -9.30 -2.72 -8.44
N LEU A 26 -8.65 -2.26 -7.36
CA LEU A 26 -9.16 -2.43 -5.99
C LEU A 26 -10.44 -1.64 -5.73
N GLY A 27 -10.56 -0.44 -6.31
CA GLY A 27 -11.77 0.37 -6.24
C GLY A 27 -12.94 -0.29 -6.96
N TYR A 28 -12.69 -0.85 -8.15
CA TYR A 28 -13.67 -1.66 -8.87
C TYR A 28 -14.09 -2.89 -8.07
N LEU A 29 -13.13 -3.65 -7.53
CA LEU A 29 -13.42 -4.83 -6.70
C LEU A 29 -14.23 -4.47 -5.45
N TYR A 30 -13.88 -3.38 -4.77
CA TYR A 30 -14.65 -2.88 -3.64
C TYR A 30 -16.09 -2.53 -4.04
N TRP A 31 -16.27 -1.83 -5.16
CA TRP A 31 -17.58 -1.46 -5.67
C TRP A 31 -18.43 -2.67 -6.08
N ASP A 32 -17.84 -3.62 -6.81
CA ASP A 32 -18.50 -4.83 -7.26
C ASP A 32 -18.97 -5.69 -6.09
N THR A 33 -18.09 -5.90 -5.11
CA THR A 33 -18.42 -6.69 -3.92
C THR A 33 -19.50 -6.04 -3.06
N GLN A 34 -19.66 -4.71 -3.10
CA GLN A 34 -20.74 -3.99 -2.40
C GLN A 34 -22.10 -4.18 -3.09
N ARG A 35 -22.14 -4.26 -4.42
CA ARG A 35 -23.38 -4.46 -5.18
C ARG A 35 -23.87 -5.89 -5.15
N SER A 36 -22.94 -6.83 -5.19
CA SER A 36 -23.26 -8.24 -5.12
C SER A 36 -23.82 -8.57 -3.73
N ALA A 37 -24.94 -9.30 -3.67
CA ALA A 37 -25.66 -9.65 -2.44
C ALA A 37 -24.91 -10.72 -1.60
N PHE A 38 -23.60 -10.56 -1.48
CA PHE A 38 -22.73 -11.48 -0.80
C PHE A 38 -22.88 -11.32 0.72
N SER A 39 -23.53 -12.30 1.35
CA SER A 39 -23.87 -12.30 2.79
C SER A 39 -22.71 -12.72 3.71
N ASN A 40 -21.67 -13.37 3.16
CA ASN A 40 -20.59 -13.94 3.98
C ASN A 40 -19.65 -12.85 4.55
N ARG A 41 -19.29 -12.99 5.84
CA ARG A 41 -18.31 -12.12 6.55
C ARG A 41 -16.96 -12.00 5.84
N GLY A 42 -16.58 -13.01 5.04
CA GLY A 42 -15.39 -12.98 4.17
C GLY A 42 -15.33 -11.75 3.26
N TRP A 43 -16.48 -11.31 2.73
CA TRP A 43 -16.56 -10.16 1.84
C TRP A 43 -16.31 -8.83 2.55
N THR A 44 -16.71 -8.72 3.83
CA THR A 44 -16.36 -7.55 4.65
C THR A 44 -14.84 -7.45 4.84
N TYR A 45 -14.17 -8.57 5.11
CA TYR A 45 -12.70 -8.58 5.24
C TYR A 45 -12.01 -8.26 3.91
N LEU A 46 -12.53 -8.75 2.79
CA LEU A 46 -12.02 -8.40 1.45
C LEU A 46 -12.15 -6.89 1.17
N ARG A 47 -13.28 -6.28 1.53
CA ARG A 47 -13.48 -4.83 1.41
C ARG A 47 -12.50 -4.03 2.28
N ILE A 48 -12.25 -4.46 3.51
CA ILE A 48 -11.24 -3.83 4.39
C ILE A 48 -9.85 -3.94 3.77
N PHE A 49 -9.48 -5.11 3.22
CA PHE A 49 -8.24 -5.29 2.48
C PHE A 49 -8.13 -4.30 1.30
N CYS A 50 -9.18 -4.15 0.49
CA CYS A 50 -9.18 -3.20 -0.62
C CYS A 50 -8.92 -1.78 -0.14
N VAL A 51 -9.62 -1.33 0.91
CA VAL A 51 -9.48 0.02 1.46
C VAL A 51 -8.05 0.27 1.97
N LEU A 52 -7.51 -0.64 2.80
CA LEU A 52 -6.15 -0.50 3.33
C LEU A 52 -5.10 -0.48 2.21
N THR A 53 -5.28 -1.31 1.18
CA THR A 53 -4.35 -1.40 0.06
C THR A 53 -4.44 -0.17 -0.86
N ILE A 54 -5.63 0.43 -1.02
CA ILE A 54 -5.78 1.72 -1.70
C ILE A 54 -5.02 2.82 -0.95
N PHE A 55 -5.19 2.91 0.37
CA PHE A 55 -4.44 3.88 1.18
C PHE A 55 -2.92 3.66 1.10
N TRP A 56 -2.48 2.40 1.08
CA TRP A 56 -1.07 2.06 0.89
C TRP A 56 -0.53 2.52 -0.46
N ASN A 57 -1.28 2.31 -1.56
CA ASN A 57 -0.87 2.78 -2.88
C ASN A 57 -0.82 4.32 -2.96
N LEU A 58 -1.80 5.01 -2.36
CA LEU A 58 -1.79 6.48 -2.28
C LEU A 58 -0.56 6.98 -1.50
N LEU A 59 -0.25 6.34 -0.37
CA LEU A 59 0.92 6.68 0.42
C LEU A 59 2.22 6.40 -0.35
N ALA A 60 2.28 5.33 -1.14
CA ALA A 60 3.42 5.01 -2.00
C ALA A 60 3.62 6.08 -3.09
N LEU A 61 2.54 6.54 -3.74
CA LEU A 61 2.60 7.63 -4.72
C LEU A 61 3.12 8.93 -4.09
N ILE A 62 2.59 9.32 -2.93
CA ILE A 62 3.06 10.49 -2.18
C ILE A 62 4.53 10.33 -1.78
N GLY A 63 4.93 9.12 -1.38
CA GLY A 63 6.32 8.78 -1.08
C GLY A 63 7.24 9.03 -2.27
N HIS A 64 6.90 8.50 -3.44
CA HIS A 64 7.65 8.69 -4.68
C HIS A 64 7.75 10.16 -5.07
N GLU A 65 6.64 10.90 -5.06
CA GLU A 65 6.65 12.35 -5.32
C GLU A 65 7.54 13.09 -4.32
N SER A 66 7.40 12.79 -3.02
CA SER A 66 8.22 13.44 -1.98
C SER A 66 9.72 13.20 -2.16
N THR A 67 10.13 12.05 -2.70
CA THR A 67 11.55 11.77 -2.97
C THR A 67 12.15 12.66 -4.05
N GLN A 68 11.34 13.11 -5.02
CA GLN A 68 11.80 14.02 -6.08
C GLN A 68 12.13 15.42 -5.54
N TYR A 69 11.47 15.84 -4.46
CA TYR A 69 11.66 17.16 -3.85
C TYR A 69 12.70 17.17 -2.70
N LEU A 70 13.24 16.01 -2.32
CA LEU A 70 14.23 15.91 -1.25
C LEU A 70 15.65 16.04 -1.82
N HIS A 71 16.40 17.03 -1.33
CA HIS A 71 17.79 17.20 -1.73
C HIS A 71 18.72 16.37 -0.82
N PRO A 72 19.91 15.94 -1.29
CA PRO A 72 20.88 15.24 -0.43
C PRO A 72 21.27 16.00 0.85
N LYS A 73 21.12 17.33 0.86
CA LYS A 73 21.36 18.21 2.02
C LYS A 73 20.31 18.05 3.13
N ASP A 74 19.16 17.45 2.83
CA ASP A 74 18.09 17.17 3.80
C ASP A 74 18.36 15.96 4.69
N PHE A 75 19.40 15.18 4.38
CA PHE A 75 19.81 14.02 5.14
C PHE A 75 21.17 14.30 5.81
N THR A 76 21.26 14.08 7.12
CA THR A 76 22.55 13.91 7.79
C THR A 76 22.91 12.43 7.80
N ILE A 77 24.08 12.13 7.23
CA ILE A 77 24.73 10.84 7.41
C ILE A 77 25.32 10.87 8.82
N VAL A 78 24.72 10.14 9.75
CA VAL A 78 25.25 9.97 11.10
C VAL A 78 25.76 8.54 11.19
N ASP A 79 27.09 8.39 11.25
CA ASP A 79 27.81 7.14 11.51
C ASP A 79 27.32 5.90 10.73
N GLY A 80 27.71 5.85 9.45
CA GLY A 80 27.57 4.67 8.60
C GLY A 80 26.32 4.67 7.72
N TYR A 81 26.39 3.89 6.63
CA TYR A 81 25.39 3.79 5.54
C TYR A 81 23.96 3.47 6.01
N LEU A 82 23.79 2.97 7.23
CA LEU A 82 22.52 2.42 7.73
C LEU A 82 21.62 3.42 8.47
N PHE A 83 22.13 4.60 8.86
CA PHE A 83 21.36 5.58 9.65
C PHE A 83 21.39 6.98 9.04
N SER A 84 20.64 7.19 7.95
CA SER A 84 20.31 8.53 7.49
C SER A 84 19.20 9.13 8.37
N LYS A 85 19.52 10.21 9.07
CA LYS A 85 18.53 11.01 9.81
C LYS A 85 18.11 12.18 8.93
N VAL A 86 16.81 12.42 8.84
CA VAL A 86 16.30 13.63 8.18
C VAL A 86 16.56 14.82 9.09
N ASN A 87 17.15 15.86 8.52
CA ASN A 87 17.46 17.10 9.23
C ASN A 87 16.20 17.86 9.60
N ARG A 88 16.13 18.33 10.85
CA ARG A 88 15.13 19.33 11.26
C ARG A 88 15.35 20.64 10.48
N PRO A 89 14.30 21.42 10.20
CA PRO A 89 12.90 21.23 10.60
C PRO A 89 12.16 20.16 9.76
N LEU A 90 11.18 19.50 10.37
CA LEU A 90 10.26 18.58 9.68
C LEU A 90 9.31 19.40 8.81
N THR A 91 9.64 19.58 7.55
CA THR A 91 8.71 20.09 6.54
C THR A 91 7.66 19.03 6.20
N LEU A 92 6.51 19.45 5.67
CA LEU A 92 5.42 18.56 5.26
C LEU A 92 5.92 17.43 4.31
N ILE A 93 6.85 17.77 3.41
CA ILE A 93 7.48 16.83 2.46
C ILE A 93 8.30 15.76 3.19
N LYS A 94 9.09 16.15 4.21
CA LYS A 94 9.89 15.24 5.04
C LYS A 94 9.01 14.30 5.87
N ALA A 95 7.89 14.80 6.40
CA ALA A 95 6.93 13.99 7.14
C ALA A 95 6.21 12.99 6.21
N ALA A 96 5.81 13.42 5.02
CA ALA A 96 5.22 12.56 3.99
C ALA A 96 6.18 11.43 3.57
N TYR A 97 7.45 11.77 3.33
CA TYR A 97 8.51 10.79 3.04
C TYR A 97 8.69 9.74 4.14
N TYR A 98 8.78 10.16 5.40
CA TYR A 98 8.91 9.22 6.52
C TYR A 98 7.67 8.34 6.68
N THR A 99 6.49 8.91 6.50
CA THR A 99 5.23 8.15 6.60
C THR A 99 5.17 7.11 5.49
N ALA A 100 5.58 7.47 4.27
CA ALA A 100 5.67 6.53 3.16
C ALA A 100 6.72 5.44 3.37
N LYS A 101 7.77 5.71 4.14
CA LYS A 101 8.72 4.67 4.58
C LYS A 101 8.14 3.70 5.61
N LEU A 102 7.08 4.06 6.31
CA LEU A 102 6.33 3.19 7.23
C LEU A 102 5.23 2.41 6.47
N ASP A 103 5.50 2.03 5.24
CA ASP A 103 4.59 1.33 4.33
C ASP A 103 3.98 0.07 4.95
N HIS A 104 4.76 -0.66 5.76
CA HIS A 104 4.35 -1.85 6.50
C HIS A 104 3.15 -1.65 7.44
N LEU A 105 2.94 -0.43 7.95
CA LEU A 105 1.83 -0.12 8.84
C LEU A 105 0.47 -0.35 8.18
N LEU A 106 0.39 -0.17 6.86
CA LEU A 106 -0.82 -0.41 6.08
C LEU A 106 -0.80 -1.79 5.39
N THR A 107 0.36 -2.24 4.90
CA THR A 107 0.42 -3.51 4.15
C THR A 107 0.23 -4.75 5.03
N VAL A 108 0.78 -4.76 6.25
CA VAL A 108 0.64 -5.91 7.17
C VAL A 108 -0.82 -6.15 7.55
N PRO A 109 -1.59 -5.16 8.05
CA PRO A 109 -2.99 -5.39 8.36
C PRO A 109 -3.81 -5.70 7.09
N ALA A 110 -3.49 -5.10 5.94
CA ALA A 110 -4.15 -5.44 4.68
C ALA A 110 -4.01 -6.95 4.37
N MET A 111 -2.78 -7.47 4.38
CA MET A 111 -2.53 -8.89 4.10
C MET A 111 -3.19 -9.81 5.13
N PHE A 112 -3.25 -9.39 6.41
CA PHE A 112 -3.97 -10.13 7.43
C PHE A 112 -5.48 -10.24 7.14
N PHE A 113 -6.12 -9.14 6.72
CA PHE A 113 -7.53 -9.15 6.33
C PHE A 113 -7.78 -9.98 5.07
N LEU A 114 -6.86 -9.93 4.09
CA LEU A 114 -6.94 -10.79 2.91
C LEU A 114 -6.89 -12.27 3.30
N TYR A 115 -5.98 -12.65 4.19
CA TYR A 115 -5.88 -14.02 4.69
C TYR A 115 -7.18 -14.48 5.35
N ILE A 116 -7.79 -13.65 6.22
CA ILE A 116 -9.06 -14.00 6.86
C ILE A 116 -10.19 -14.10 5.83
N ALA A 117 -10.24 -13.21 4.84
CA ALA A 117 -11.23 -13.26 3.77
C ALA A 117 -11.15 -14.58 3.00
N LEU A 118 -9.95 -14.96 2.54
CA LEU A 118 -9.71 -16.21 1.82
C LEU A 118 -10.05 -17.43 2.68
N ARG A 119 -9.68 -17.43 3.95
CA ARG A 119 -10.04 -18.50 4.89
C ARG A 119 -11.55 -18.63 5.07
N SER A 120 -12.27 -17.51 5.07
CA SER A 120 -13.73 -17.49 5.17
C SER A 120 -14.40 -18.06 3.91
N PHE A 121 -13.85 -17.77 2.73
CA PHE A 121 -14.35 -18.33 1.46
C PHE A 121 -14.07 -19.83 1.35
N TYR A 122 -12.86 -20.26 1.70
CA TYR A 122 -12.49 -21.67 1.72
C TYR A 122 -13.39 -22.51 2.65
N ARG A 123 -13.76 -21.96 3.81
CA ARG A 123 -14.69 -22.66 4.71
C ARG A 123 -16.09 -22.75 4.13
N ALA A 124 -16.59 -21.66 3.55
CA ALA A 124 -17.91 -21.65 2.93
C ALA A 124 -18.01 -22.64 1.75
N SER A 125 -16.96 -22.79 0.95
CA SER A 125 -16.96 -23.76 -0.16
C SER A 125 -16.97 -25.21 0.33
N LEU A 126 -16.31 -25.52 1.46
CA LEU A 126 -16.36 -26.86 2.04
C LEU A 126 -17.74 -27.22 2.60
N ASP A 127 -18.48 -26.23 3.12
CA ASP A 127 -19.83 -26.44 3.62
C ASP A 127 -20.83 -26.65 2.46
N GLU A 128 -20.58 -26.06 1.28
CA GLU A 128 -21.41 -26.23 0.06
C GLU A 128 -21.19 -27.59 -0.64
N ASP A 129 -19.98 -28.16 -0.59
CA ASP A 129 -19.65 -29.46 -1.20
C ASP A 129 -20.07 -30.68 -0.34
N GLY A 130 -20.49 -30.45 0.91
CA GLY A 130 -20.82 -31.49 1.89
C GLY A 130 -22.32 -31.81 2.04
N ASP A 131 -23.19 -31.08 1.36
CA ASP A 131 -24.67 -31.22 1.34
C ASP A 131 -25.14 -31.86 0.01
#